data_AF-A0A1M7RIR4-F1
#
_entry.id   AF-A0A1M7RIR4-F1
#
_cell.length_a   1.000
_cell.length_b   1.000
_cell.length_c   1.000
_cell.angle_alpha   90.00
_cell.angle_beta   90.00
_cell.angle_gamma   90.00
#
_symmetry.space_group_name_H-M   'P 1'
#
loop_
_entity.id
_entity.type
_entity.pdbx_description
1 polymer ?
#
loop_
_entity_poly.entity_id
_entity_poly.type
_entity_poly.pdbx_seq_one_letter_code
_entity_poly.pdbx_strand_id
1 'polypeptide(L)'
;MLGVTTPEMVAAVAEQGGLGSLPVGGLSPDRTRALIQKTKSITGKPFAVNLFVNEVPEYSRQDAEAMQDLRLHFSWAQRRCR
;
A
#
# COMPACT_ATOMS: atom_id res chain seq x y z
N MET A 1 4.92 0.35 0.43
CA MET A 1 3.96 -0.61 1.01
C MET A 1 2.80 0.16 1.65
N LEU A 2 1.63 0.17 0.99
CA LEU A 2 0.47 0.91 1.48
C LEU A 2 0.09 0.41 2.89
N GLY A 3 -0.15 1.33 3.83
CA GLY A 3 -0.46 1.01 5.22
C GLY A 3 0.76 0.86 6.14
N VAL A 4 2.00 0.87 5.62
CA VAL A 4 3.22 0.81 6.45
C VAL A 4 4.22 1.91 6.11
N THR A 5 4.43 2.23 4.83
CA THR A 5 5.41 3.24 4.43
C THR A 5 4.96 4.64 4.82
N THR A 6 5.83 5.40 5.50
CA THR A 6 5.59 6.79 5.89
C THR A 6 6.41 7.79 5.06
N PRO A 7 6.03 9.09 5.03
CA PRO A 7 6.83 10.15 4.41
C PRO A 7 8.28 10.22 4.92
N GLU A 8 8.49 9.99 6.21
CA GLU A 8 9.81 10.01 6.84
C GLU A 8 10.68 8.86 6.33
N MET A 9 10.11 7.67 6.16
CA MET A 9 10.82 6.53 5.56
C MET A 9 11.22 6.82 4.11
N VAL A 10 10.32 7.42 3.33
CA VAL A 10 10.58 7.79 1.92
C VAL A 10 11.70 8.81 1.84
N ALA A 11 11.63 9.86 2.64
CA ALA A 11 12.65 10.90 2.68
C ALA A 11 14.00 10.37 3.16
N ALA A 12 14.04 9.53 4.19
CA ALA A 12 15.27 8.93 4.68
C ALA A 12 16.00 8.13 3.60
N VAL A 13 15.27 7.32 2.82
CA VAL A 13 15.85 6.56 1.68
C VAL A 13 16.38 7.51 0.61
N ALA A 14 15.61 8.54 0.24
CA ALA A 14 16.03 9.55 -0.72
C ALA A 14 17.31 10.28 -0.28
N GLU A 15 17.42 10.62 1.01
CA GLU A 15 18.59 11.29 1.56
C GLU A 15 19.85 10.44 1.52
N GLN A 16 19.73 9.12 1.63
CA GLN A 16 20.84 8.18 1.47
C GLN A 16 21.18 7.87 -0.01
N GLY A 17 20.58 8.58 -0.96
CA GLY A 17 20.83 8.39 -2.39
C GLY A 17 20.03 7.25 -3.03
N GLY A 18 19.12 6.63 -2.28
CA GLY A 18 18.15 5.67 -2.81
C GLY A 18 16.92 6.34 -3.40
N LEU A 19 15.98 5.54 -3.91
CA LEU A 19 14.68 6.02 -4.39
C LEU A 19 13.56 5.60 -3.42
N GLY A 20 13.21 6.50 -2.52
CA GLY A 20 12.04 6.31 -1.66
C GLY A 20 10.75 6.26 -2.49
N SER A 21 9.76 5.44 -2.09
CA SER A 21 8.50 5.28 -2.81
C SER A 21 7.29 5.43 -1.89
N LEU A 22 6.46 6.43 -2.16
CA LEU A 22 5.27 6.78 -1.40
C LEU A 22 4.02 6.08 -1.98
N PRO A 23 3.44 5.09 -1.31
CA PRO A 23 2.25 4.38 -1.79
C PRO A 23 0.97 5.18 -1.53
N VAL A 24 0.15 5.39 -2.56
CA VAL A 24 -1.11 6.16 -2.48
C VAL A 24 -2.29 5.49 -3.19
N GLY A 25 -2.13 4.26 -3.69
CA GLY A 25 -3.10 3.58 -4.55
C GLY A 25 -4.53 3.35 -4.02
N GLY A 26 -4.79 3.60 -2.74
CA GLY A 26 -6.14 3.50 -2.15
C GLY A 26 -6.58 4.75 -1.38
N LEU A 27 -5.93 5.90 -1.61
CA LEU A 27 -6.17 7.12 -0.85
C LEU A 27 -6.98 8.14 -1.67
N SER A 28 -7.74 9.00 -0.97
CA SER A 28 -8.40 10.13 -1.62
C SER A 28 -7.38 11.10 -2.23
N PRO A 29 -7.78 11.89 -3.24
CA PRO A 29 -6.91 12.91 -3.84
C PRO A 29 -6.34 13.89 -2.80
N ASP A 30 -7.16 14.33 -1.84
CA ASP A 30 -6.73 15.28 -0.80
C ASP A 30 -5.68 14.67 0.13
N ARG A 31 -5.87 13.42 0.54
CA ARG A 31 -4.91 12.71 1.39
C ARG A 31 -3.61 12.43 0.63
N THR A 32 -3.72 12.06 -0.64
CA THR A 32 -2.57 11.90 -1.54
C THR A 32 -1.77 13.19 -1.64
N ARG A 33 -2.43 14.32 -1.89
CA ARG A 33 -1.79 15.64 -1.95
C ARG A 33 -1.10 15.99 -0.63
N ALA A 34 -1.77 15.79 0.49
CA ALA A 34 -1.21 16.08 1.82
C ALA A 34 0.06 15.25 2.09
N LEU A 35 0.05 13.96 1.75
CA LEU A 35 1.23 13.10 1.91
C LEU A 35 2.39 13.51 1.01
N ILE A 36 2.13 13.83 -0.26
CA ILE A 36 3.16 14.30 -1.19
C ILE A 36 3.78 15.61 -0.67
N GLN A 37 2.96 16.55 -0.22
CA GLN A 37 3.45 17.82 0.35
C GLN A 37 4.25 17.60 1.62
N LYS A 38 3.79 16.69 2.50
CA LYS A 38 4.53 16.31 3.70
C LYS A 38 5.90 15.73 3.33
N THR A 39 5.99 14.79 2.39
CA THR A 39 7.29 14.25 1.93
C THR A 39 8.20 15.34 1.36
N LYS A 40 7.67 16.24 0.52
CA LYS A 40 8.41 17.38 -0.04
C LYS A 40 8.90 18.38 1.01
N SER A 41 8.21 18.48 2.15
CA SER A 41 8.66 19.32 3.27
C SER A 41 9.83 18.70 4.05
N ILE A 42 10.03 17.38 3.95
CA ILE A 42 11.09 16.65 4.65
C ILE A 42 12.35 16.52 3.78
N THR A 43 12.21 16.31 2.46
CA THR A 43 13.33 16.18 1.53
C THR A 43 13.12 16.99 0.25
N GLY A 44 14.21 17.57 -0.26
CA GLY A 44 14.27 18.18 -1.59
C GLY A 44 14.70 17.20 -2.69
N LYS A 45 15.05 15.95 -2.35
CA LYS A 45 15.49 14.94 -3.31
C LYS A 45 14.31 14.27 -4.02
N PRO A 46 14.51 13.74 -5.24
CA PRO A 46 13.49 12.99 -5.95
C PRO A 46 12.99 11.77 -5.16
N PHE A 47 11.69 11.50 -5.22
CA PHE A 47 11.07 10.29 -4.69
C PHE A 47 9.93 9.84 -5.62
N ALA A 48 9.58 8.56 -5.56
CA ALA A 48 8.51 7.97 -6.36
C ALA A 48 7.16 8.06 -5.63
N VAL A 49 6.07 8.13 -6.41
CA VAL A 49 4.70 8.00 -5.91
C VAL A 49 4.08 6.78 -6.61
N ASN A 50 3.57 5.83 -5.83
CA ASN A 50 3.05 4.55 -6.31
C ASN A 50 1.52 4.53 -6.27
N LEU A 51 0.88 4.29 -7.42
CA LEU A 51 -0.57 4.25 -7.62
C LEU A 51 -1.00 2.88 -8.16
N PHE A 52 -2.25 2.50 -7.91
CA PHE A 52 -2.89 1.37 -8.57
C PHE A 52 -3.63 1.88 -9.82
N VAL A 53 -3.47 1.16 -10.93
CA VAL A 53 -4.09 1.48 -12.23
C VAL A 53 -4.75 0.25 -12.85
N ASN A 54 -5.04 -0.77 -12.04
CA ASN A 54 -5.75 -1.96 -12.48
C ASN A 54 -7.24 -1.65 -12.73
N GLU A 55 -7.84 -2.42 -13.62
CA GLU A 55 -9.29 -2.42 -13.81
C GLU A 55 -9.98 -2.85 -12.51
N VAL A 56 -11.17 -2.30 -12.28
CA VAL A 56 -12.04 -2.74 -11.19
C VAL A 56 -12.76 -3.99 -11.69
N PRO A 57 -12.51 -5.17 -11.09
CA PRO A 57 -13.18 -6.39 -11.52
C PRO A 57 -14.68 -6.30 -11.23
N GLU A 58 -15.48 -6.96 -12.06
CA GLU A 58 -16.89 -7.17 -11.75
C GLU A 58 -17.02 -8.02 -10.49
N TYR A 59 -18.02 -7.70 -9.66
CA TYR A 59 -18.27 -8.48 -8.46
C TYR A 59 -18.85 -9.85 -8.82
N SER A 60 -18.16 -10.91 -8.41
CA SER A 60 -18.61 -12.30 -8.50
C SER A 60 -18.81 -12.87 -7.10
N ARG A 61 -20.02 -13.35 -6.81
CA ARG A 61 -20.30 -14.06 -5.55
C ARG A 61 -19.42 -15.32 -5.43
N GLN A 62 -19.23 -16.04 -6.53
CA GLN A 62 -18.41 -17.25 -6.55
C GLN A 62 -16.95 -16.95 -6.16
N ASP A 63 -16.38 -15.86 -6.67
CA ASP A 63 -15.00 -15.46 -6.33
C ASP A 63 -14.90 -15.02 -4.87
N ALA A 64 -15.93 -14.32 -4.37
CA ALA A 64 -16.01 -13.92 -2.96
C ALA A 64 -16.08 -15.14 -2.02
N GLU A 65 -16.91 -16.13 -2.36
CA GLU A 65 -17.05 -17.38 -1.61
C GLU A 65 -15.76 -18.20 -1.65
N ALA A 66 -15.12 -18.33 -2.81
CA ALA A 66 -13.84 -19.01 -2.95
C ALA A 66 -12.73 -18.37 -2.10
N MET A 67 -12.64 -17.04 -2.08
CA MET A 67 -11.71 -16.32 -1.20
C MET A 67 -12.01 -16.54 0.28
N GLN A 68 -13.29 -16.60 0.65
CA GLN A 68 -13.72 -16.83 2.03
C GLN A 68 -13.40 -18.24 2.51
N ASP A 69 -13.61 -19.25 1.65
CA ASP A 69 -13.25 -20.65 1.92
C ASP A 69 -11.75 -20.82 2.08
N LEU A 70 -10.95 -20.21 1.20
CA LEU A 70 -9.49 -20.20 1.31
C LEU A 70 -9.04 -19.63 2.66
N ARG A 71 -9.62 -18.49 3.08
CA ARG A 71 -9.33 -17.85 4.37
C ARG A 71 -9.67 -18.77 5.54
N LEU A 72 -10.82 -19.44 5.49
CA LEU A 72 -11.25 -20.37 6.54
C LEU A 72 -10.32 -21.57 6.62
N HIS A 73 -9.94 -22.16 5.48
CA HIS A 73 -9.02 -23.28 5.39
C HIS A 73 -7.67 -22.97 6.06
N PHE A 74 -7.04 -21.85 5.72
CA PHE A 74 -5.78 -21.44 6.34
C PHE A 74 -5.92 -21.09 7.83
N SER A 75 -7.06 -20.48 8.25
CA SER A 75 -7.28 -20.22 9.68
C SER A 75 -7.51 -21.49 10.49
N TRP A 76 -8.04 -22.55 9.88
CA TRP A 76 -8.20 -23.87 10.50
C TRP A 76 -6.87 -24.60 10.58
N ALA A 77 -6.06 -24.57 9.53
CA ALA A 77 -4.72 -25.15 9.51
C ALA A 77 -3.79 -24.51 10.55
N GLN A 78 -3.81 -23.17 10.68
CA GLN A 78 -3.03 -22.46 11.71
C GLN A 78 -3.48 -22.77 13.15
N ARG A 79 -4.76 -23.11 13.36
CA ARG A 79 -5.29 -23.50 14.68
C ARG A 79 -4.95 -24.94 15.07
N ARG A 80 -4.69 -25.83 14.10
CA ARG A 80 -4.28 -27.23 14.36
C ARG A 80 -2.78 -27.40 14.61
N CYS A 81 -1.96 -26.46 14.13
CA CYS A 81 -0.50 -26.46 14.36
C CYS A 81 -0.08 -25.72 15.64
N ARG A 82 -1.05 -25.27 16.45
CA ARG A 82 -0.84 -24.83 17.84
C ARG A 82 -1.41 -25.89 18.77
#